data_AF-A0A9W4LIM4-F1
#
_entry.id   AF-A0A9W4LIM4-F1
#
_cell.length_a   1.000
_cell.length_b   1.000
_cell.length_c   1.000
_cell.angle_alpha   90.00
_cell.angle_beta   90.00
_cell.angle_gamma   90.00
#
_symmetry.space_group_name_H-M   'P 1'
#
loop_
_entity.id
_entity.type
_entity.pdbx_description
1 polymer ?
#
loop_
_entity_poly.entity_id
_entity_poly.type
_entity_poly.pdbx_seq_one_letter_code
_entity_poly.pdbx_strand_id
1 'polypeptide(L)'
;MLSMALNLANRYGATAGVTEFTPAFWNGFVGEIDLALNDLTGKSASFEEARAELIQAALFRLNEILLPAYERVFEYQQAGFLTAEIADDSEVTFAEGSTTLAIHPDKRDLFRPTPFVALSRASISTDIAIARHDNYDPETGALTLTIVAVSGNAGPHSDVIVSATAASVQAQQIFLTDARAARDRAADWAEKAVDAAVEAGKFSAKHHATKAAASASAAAGSAGTATTKAGEATTAATAAGAARDKAQKWADEAENVEVEAGKHSAKHWAQKAAASAAAAATFDPSSYYTKVEVYAKSEVYAKAETYTRTETDAAISVAIDNLVDGAPGALDTLIELSAALGDDPNFAASMAAAISAKADAVHTHTLAQISNASADGRSLVAAVNVAAMRTLLQLRVGTEVQAYDADTAKTDVAQAWTAAQQFGQIRTGVTAMGSGSQFNCANETAFSRTVGGNVTFSTTNVPSSSSYGFTFLMTYTSGTITWFSGIQWPDGVAPSFSGGKTYLVMFHTVNGGTTWRGAAIQYDG
;
A
#
# COMPACT_ATOMS: atom_id res chain seq x y z
N MET A 1 111.34 3.52 8.47
CA MET A 1 111.83 4.30 9.63
C MET A 1 112.70 5.50 9.24
N LEU A 2 113.67 5.39 8.32
CA LEU A 2 114.59 6.49 7.99
C LEU A 2 113.92 7.77 7.44
N SER A 3 112.82 7.64 6.68
CA SER A 3 112.06 8.79 6.13
C SER A 3 111.21 9.52 7.17
N MET A 4 110.70 8.83 8.20
CA MET A 4 109.93 9.46 9.28
C MET A 4 110.86 10.16 10.27
N ALA A 5 112.02 9.55 10.56
CA ALA A 5 113.04 10.16 11.40
C ALA A 5 113.58 11.48 10.82
N LEU A 6 113.76 11.58 9.49
CA LEU A 6 114.26 12.80 8.83
C LEU A 6 113.24 13.97 8.88
N ASN A 7 111.95 13.67 8.79
CA ASN A 7 110.89 14.69 8.83
C ASN A 7 110.68 15.22 10.26
N LEU A 8 110.77 14.35 11.27
CA LEU A 8 110.78 14.77 12.68
C LEU A 8 112.06 15.56 13.05
N ALA A 9 113.24 15.13 12.59
CA ALA A 9 114.50 15.82 12.85
C ALA A 9 114.50 17.28 12.35
N ASN A 10 113.89 17.53 11.18
CA ASN A 10 113.72 18.88 10.64
C ASN A 10 112.70 19.73 11.40
N ARG A 11 111.65 19.12 11.98
CA ARG A 11 110.61 19.84 12.72
C ARG A 11 111.04 20.26 14.13
N TYR A 12 111.93 19.49 14.77
CA TYR A 12 112.41 19.75 16.15
C TYR A 12 113.90 20.09 16.25
N GLY A 13 114.52 20.54 15.16
CA GLY A 13 115.81 21.25 15.22
C GLY A 13 117.06 20.39 15.41
N ALA A 14 117.12 19.19 14.82
CA ALA A 14 118.38 18.46 14.70
C ALA A 14 119.11 18.89 13.42
N THR A 15 120.03 19.86 13.54
CA THR A 15 120.91 20.30 12.45
C THR A 15 121.81 19.15 11.99
N ALA A 16 121.99 19.00 10.68
CA ALA A 16 122.72 17.89 10.07
C ALA A 16 124.11 17.68 10.70
N GLY A 17 124.37 16.47 11.23
CA GLY A 17 125.67 16.04 11.77
C GLY A 17 125.65 15.42 13.17
N VAL A 18 124.52 15.41 13.89
CA VAL A 18 124.45 14.87 15.26
C VAL A 18 123.93 13.42 15.27
N THR A 19 124.72 12.48 15.80
CA THR A 19 124.45 11.03 15.79
C THR A 19 123.62 10.51 16.97
N GLU A 20 123.14 11.40 17.86
CA GLU A 20 122.30 11.02 19.00
C GLU A 20 121.15 12.00 19.16
N PHE A 21 119.92 11.49 19.24
CA PHE A 21 118.73 12.31 19.47
C PHE A 21 118.73 12.76 20.93
N THR A 22 118.74 14.07 21.16
CA THR A 22 118.77 14.65 22.49
C THR A 22 117.46 14.39 23.24
N PRO A 23 117.46 14.41 24.59
CA PRO A 23 116.22 14.32 25.38
C PRO A 23 115.18 15.37 24.98
N ALA A 24 115.61 16.54 24.50
CA ALA A 24 114.73 17.60 24.01
C ALA A 24 113.91 17.16 22.78
N PHE A 25 114.50 16.38 21.87
CA PHE A 25 113.79 15.82 20.73
C PHE A 25 112.69 14.85 21.19
N TRP A 26 113.03 13.89 22.06
CA TRP A 26 112.08 12.91 22.57
C TRP A 26 110.96 13.55 23.39
N ASN A 27 111.27 14.54 24.22
CA ASN A 27 110.27 15.29 24.98
C ASN A 27 109.32 16.08 24.06
N GLY A 28 109.82 16.69 22.98
CA GLY A 28 108.99 17.38 21.99
C GLY A 28 108.07 16.42 21.24
N PHE A 29 108.59 15.29 20.78
CA PHE A 29 107.80 14.28 20.08
C PHE A 29 106.72 13.65 20.96
N VAL A 30 107.06 13.23 22.18
CA VAL A 30 106.09 12.66 23.13
C VAL A 30 105.04 13.71 23.51
N GLY A 31 105.44 14.97 23.70
CA GLY A 31 104.51 16.07 23.98
C GLY A 31 103.50 16.30 22.85
N GLU A 32 103.91 16.21 21.58
CA GLU A 32 102.97 16.30 20.46
C GLU A 32 102.02 15.10 20.37
N ILE A 33 102.51 13.89 20.64
CA ILE A 33 101.64 12.71 20.74
C ILE A 33 100.61 12.92 21.85
N ASP A 34 101.03 13.42 23.01
CA ASP A 34 100.16 13.64 24.16
C ASP A 34 99.11 14.72 23.88
N LEU A 35 99.50 15.81 23.20
CA LEU A 35 98.58 16.84 22.72
C LEU A 35 97.58 16.28 21.71
N ALA A 36 98.01 15.45 20.76
CA ALA A 36 97.13 14.83 19.79
C ALA A 36 96.19 13.82 20.45
N LEU A 37 96.66 13.05 21.42
CA LEU A 37 95.84 12.11 22.19
C LEU A 37 94.81 12.87 23.03
N ASN A 38 95.21 13.98 23.65
CA ASN A 38 94.32 14.83 24.44
C ASN A 38 93.24 15.48 23.56
N ASP A 39 93.59 15.97 22.36
CA ASP A 39 92.63 16.48 21.37
C ASP A 39 91.65 15.38 20.91
N LEU A 40 92.14 14.16 20.66
CA LEU A 40 91.30 13.02 20.30
C LEU A 40 90.34 12.62 21.43
N THR A 41 90.85 12.65 22.67
CA THR A 41 90.08 12.33 23.88
C THR A 41 88.99 13.39 24.11
N GLY A 42 89.30 14.68 23.93
CA GLY A 42 88.33 15.76 23.96
C GLY A 42 87.24 15.63 22.89
N LYS A 43 87.60 15.24 21.67
CA LYS A 43 86.63 14.95 20.61
C LYS A 43 85.74 13.76 20.94
N SER A 44 86.29 12.67 21.50
CA SER A 44 85.50 11.51 21.91
C SER A 44 84.43 11.84 22.96
N ALA A 45 84.77 12.71 23.93
CA ALA A 45 83.80 13.20 24.91
C ALA A 45 82.65 13.97 24.26
N SER A 46 82.96 14.86 23.31
CA SER A 46 81.94 15.63 22.58
C SER A 46 81.02 14.73 21.73
N PHE A 47 81.54 13.64 21.17
CA PHE A 47 80.72 12.69 20.40
C PHE A 47 79.78 11.88 21.29
N GLU A 48 80.22 11.49 22.50
CA GLU A 48 79.34 10.80 23.46
C GLU A 48 78.26 11.73 24.03
N GLU A 49 78.56 13.01 24.27
CA GLU A 49 77.55 14.01 24.62
C GLU A 49 76.52 14.20 23.50
N ALA A 50 76.97 14.41 22.26
CA ALA A 50 76.08 14.53 21.11
C ALA A 50 75.23 13.27 20.88
N ARG A 51 75.80 12.08 21.13
CA ARG A 51 75.07 10.81 21.07
C ARG A 51 74.01 10.71 22.17
N ALA A 52 74.33 11.13 23.40
CA ALA A 52 73.39 11.13 24.51
C ALA A 52 72.21 12.09 24.26
N GLU A 53 72.47 13.29 23.73
CA GLU A 53 71.43 14.24 23.34
C GLU A 53 70.52 13.69 22.24
N LEU A 54 71.09 13.03 21.22
CA LEU A 54 70.31 12.40 20.15
C LEU A 54 69.39 11.29 20.70
N ILE A 55 69.90 10.46 21.62
CA ILE A 55 69.10 9.41 22.27
C ILE A 55 67.95 10.01 23.08
N GLN A 56 68.20 11.07 23.85
CA GLN A 56 67.16 11.76 24.62
C GLN A 56 66.10 12.39 23.72
N ALA A 57 66.51 13.05 22.63
CA ALA A 57 65.59 13.62 21.66
C ALA A 57 64.75 12.54 20.96
N ALA A 58 65.35 11.39 20.65
CA ALA A 58 64.65 10.24 20.07
C ALA A 58 63.64 9.63 21.04
N LEU A 59 64.01 9.46 22.32
CA LEU A 59 63.12 8.95 23.36
C LEU A 59 61.95 9.89 23.63
N PHE A 60 62.19 11.21 23.69
CA PHE A 60 61.14 12.20 23.83
C PHE A 60 60.15 12.14 22.66
N ARG A 61 60.63 12.12 21.41
CA ARG A 61 59.76 11.98 20.24
C ARG A 61 58.98 10.67 20.24
N LEU A 62 59.60 9.58 20.68
CA LEU A 62 58.94 8.27 20.74
C LEU A 62 57.81 8.28 21.77
N ASN A 63 58.09 8.71 23.00
CA ASN A 63 57.15 8.57 24.11
C ASN A 63 56.09 9.68 24.18
N GLU A 64 56.46 10.93 23.89
CA GLU A 64 55.56 12.08 24.08
C GLU A 64 54.79 12.45 22.80
N ILE A 65 55.29 12.03 21.63
CA ILE A 65 54.69 12.42 20.35
C ILE A 65 54.16 11.20 19.60
N LEU A 66 55.01 10.20 19.35
CA LEU A 66 54.64 9.08 18.48
C LEU A 66 53.76 8.04 19.17
N LEU A 67 54.01 7.74 20.45
CA LEU A 67 53.22 6.76 21.20
C LEU A 67 51.75 7.21 21.38
N PRO A 68 51.44 8.44 21.82
CA PRO A 68 50.06 8.91 21.90
C PRO A 68 49.38 9.03 20.53
N ALA A 69 50.15 9.40 19.49
CA ALA A 69 49.63 9.44 18.12
C ALA A 69 49.28 8.04 17.59
N TYR A 70 50.11 7.04 17.90
CA TYR A 70 49.86 5.65 17.56
C TYR A 70 48.62 5.09 18.27
N GLU A 71 48.49 5.34 19.58
CA GLU A 71 47.33 4.94 20.37
C GLU A 71 46.03 5.56 19.82
N ARG A 72 46.04 6.86 19.50
CA ARG A 72 44.90 7.52 18.83
C ARG A 72 44.56 6.92 17.47
N VAL A 73 45.56 6.61 16.64
CA VAL A 73 45.33 5.98 15.33
C VAL A 73 44.75 4.57 15.50
N PHE A 74 45.18 3.82 16.51
CA PHE A 74 44.66 2.50 16.81
C PHE A 74 43.21 2.57 17.30
N GLU A 75 42.87 3.55 18.14
CA GLU A 75 41.49 3.84 18.53
C GLU A 75 40.61 4.25 17.33
N TYR A 76 41.13 5.06 16.39
CA TYR A 76 40.42 5.42 15.16
C TYR A 76 40.12 4.21 14.27
N GLN A 77 41.00 3.21 14.27
CA GLN A 77 40.82 1.98 13.50
C GLN A 77 39.86 0.99 14.15
N GLN A 78 39.82 0.91 15.49
CA GLN A 78 39.01 -0.08 16.21
C GLN A 78 37.60 0.39 16.58
N ALA A 79 37.45 1.62 17.08
CA ALA A 79 36.13 2.15 17.42
C ALA A 79 35.37 2.62 16.18
N GLY A 80 36.11 3.05 15.14
CA GLY A 80 35.55 3.58 13.91
C GLY A 80 34.77 4.88 14.16
N PHE A 81 34.88 5.80 13.22
CA PHE A 81 34.08 7.03 13.11
C PHE A 81 32.54 6.86 13.23
N LEU A 82 32.06 5.62 13.30
CA LEU A 82 30.68 5.22 13.08
C LEU A 82 29.91 4.88 14.36
N THR A 83 30.52 4.81 15.55
CA THR A 83 29.77 4.54 16.79
C THR A 83 30.21 5.44 17.94
N ALA A 84 29.25 5.82 18.80
CA ALA A 84 29.49 6.57 20.02
C ALA A 84 28.44 6.25 21.08
N GLU A 85 28.87 6.13 22.32
CA GLU A 85 28.00 6.00 23.48
C GLU A 85 27.43 7.37 23.88
N ILE A 86 26.22 7.36 24.46
CA ILE A 86 25.66 8.57 25.05
C ILE A 86 26.38 8.92 26.36
N ALA A 87 26.31 10.18 26.77
CA ALA A 87 26.93 10.63 28.02
C ALA A 87 26.26 9.99 29.24
N ASP A 88 27.01 9.80 30.33
CA ASP A 88 26.56 9.13 31.56
C ASP A 88 25.33 9.79 32.22
N ASP A 89 25.10 11.08 31.96
CA ASP A 89 23.96 11.87 32.45
C ASP A 89 22.83 12.01 31.43
N SER A 90 22.94 11.37 30.27
CA SER A 90 21.95 11.39 29.20
C SER A 90 21.07 10.14 29.23
N GLU A 91 19.77 10.32 28.96
CA GLU A 91 18.84 9.21 28.73
C GLU A 91 18.00 9.49 27.49
N VAL A 92 17.57 8.44 26.79
CA VAL A 92 16.70 8.56 25.62
C VAL A 92 15.55 7.56 25.69
N THR A 93 14.34 8.05 25.45
CA THR A 93 13.16 7.22 25.22
C THR A 93 13.03 6.97 23.71
N PHE A 94 12.96 5.70 23.33
CA PHE A 94 12.66 5.28 21.97
C PHE A 94 11.17 5.48 21.70
N ALA A 95 10.81 6.69 21.25
CA ALA A 95 9.47 7.05 20.80
C ALA A 95 9.58 7.87 19.51
N GLU A 96 8.65 7.67 18.56
CA GLU A 96 8.64 8.45 17.32
C GLU A 96 8.47 9.94 17.60
N GLY A 97 9.27 10.76 16.92
CA GLY A 97 9.32 12.21 17.15
C GLY A 97 10.72 12.75 17.40
N SER A 98 10.81 14.06 17.65
CA SER A 98 12.09 14.73 17.91
C SER A 98 12.58 14.45 19.32
N THR A 99 13.87 14.14 19.43
CA THR A 99 14.58 14.01 20.71
C THR A 99 15.99 14.59 20.60
N THR A 100 16.61 14.88 21.74
CA THR A 100 18.01 15.31 21.83
C THR A 100 18.71 14.50 22.92
N LEU A 101 19.90 14.01 22.62
CA LEU A 101 20.77 13.29 23.54
C LEU A 101 22.19 13.86 23.47
N ALA A 102 23.01 13.58 24.48
CA ALA A 102 24.40 14.00 24.50
C ALA A 102 25.32 12.81 24.19
N ILE A 103 26.31 13.02 23.32
CA ILE A 103 27.40 12.08 23.06
C ILE A 103 28.48 12.20 24.15
N HIS A 104 29.00 11.07 24.61
CA HIS A 104 30.05 11.01 25.63
C HIS A 104 31.26 11.89 25.25
N PRO A 105 31.80 12.72 26.16
CA PRO A 105 32.88 13.68 25.89
C PRO A 105 34.06 13.10 25.08
N ASP A 106 34.54 11.93 25.47
CA ASP A 106 35.70 11.27 24.84
C ASP A 106 35.47 10.87 23.37
N LYS A 107 34.21 10.82 22.91
CA LYS A 107 33.85 10.41 21.56
C LYS A 107 33.36 11.56 20.67
N ARG A 108 33.21 12.78 21.21
CA ARG A 108 32.60 13.92 20.49
C ARG A 108 33.39 14.34 19.25
N ASP A 109 34.71 14.39 19.37
CA ASP A 109 35.59 14.80 18.27
C ASP A 109 35.65 13.76 17.14
N LEU A 110 35.33 12.50 17.47
CA LEU A 110 35.54 11.33 16.61
C LEU A 110 34.28 10.90 15.89
N PHE A 111 33.14 11.05 16.55
CA PHE A 111 31.85 10.69 16.01
C PHE A 111 31.41 11.72 14.96
N ARG A 112 31.06 11.24 13.77
CA ARG A 112 30.23 12.03 12.85
C ARG A 112 28.99 11.22 12.50
N PRO A 113 27.80 11.71 12.88
CA PRO A 113 26.57 11.05 12.47
C PRO A 113 26.40 11.14 10.96
N THR A 114 25.93 10.03 10.37
CA THR A 114 25.37 10.03 9.02
C THR A 114 23.95 10.61 9.06
N PRO A 115 23.33 10.95 7.90
CA PRO A 115 21.96 11.47 7.85
C PRO A 115 20.92 10.58 8.56
N PHE A 116 21.21 9.30 8.73
CA PHE A 116 20.48 8.39 9.60
C PHE A 116 21.41 7.72 10.61
N VAL A 117 20.92 7.52 11.82
CA VAL A 117 21.62 6.83 12.91
C VAL A 117 20.70 5.76 13.50
N ALA A 118 21.28 4.67 14.01
CA ALA A 118 20.57 3.68 14.81
C ALA A 118 21.00 3.79 16.27
N LEU A 119 20.02 3.79 17.15
CA LEU A 119 20.20 3.76 18.60
C LEU A 119 19.94 2.33 19.04
N SER A 120 20.89 1.74 19.75
CA SER A 120 20.75 0.39 20.31
C SER A 120 21.29 0.37 21.72
N ARG A 121 20.71 -0.45 22.60
CA ARG A 121 21.22 -0.57 23.97
C ARG A 121 22.45 -1.45 24.03
N ALA A 122 23.43 -1.06 24.83
CA ALA A 122 24.64 -1.84 25.11
C ALA A 122 24.29 -3.14 25.86
N SER A 123 23.30 -3.09 26.76
CA SER A 123 22.89 -4.25 27.56
C SER A 123 21.88 -5.17 26.88
N ILE A 124 21.03 -4.65 25.97
CA ILE A 124 19.94 -5.41 25.31
C ILE A 124 19.89 -5.07 23.82
N SER A 125 20.36 -5.99 22.98
CA SER A 125 20.48 -5.79 21.53
C SER A 125 19.16 -5.79 20.75
N THR A 126 18.02 -6.11 21.39
CA THR A 126 16.70 -6.12 20.74
C THR A 126 15.95 -4.79 20.84
N ASP A 127 16.37 -3.92 21.76
CA ASP A 127 15.80 -2.58 21.92
C ASP A 127 16.56 -1.64 20.97
N ILE A 128 15.90 -1.24 19.88
CA ILE A 128 16.49 -0.47 18.79
C ILE A 128 15.54 0.64 18.34
N ALA A 129 16.10 1.82 18.05
CA ALA A 129 15.41 2.89 17.34
C ALA A 129 16.23 3.36 16.12
N ILE A 130 15.54 3.75 15.05
CA ILE A 130 16.17 4.41 13.89
C ILE A 130 15.75 5.87 13.91
N ALA A 131 16.73 6.76 13.73
CA ALA A 131 16.49 8.19 13.74
C ALA A 131 17.17 8.89 12.57
N ARG A 132 16.51 9.93 12.06
CA ARG A 132 17.10 10.90 11.15
C ARG A 132 17.92 11.90 11.95
N HIS A 133 19.14 12.17 11.53
CA HIS A 133 19.99 13.20 12.10
C HIS A 133 19.51 14.58 11.65
N ASP A 134 19.29 15.48 12.61
CA ASP A 134 18.90 16.87 12.35
C ASP A 134 20.06 17.82 12.57
N ASN A 135 20.73 17.73 13.72
CA ASN A 135 21.89 18.56 14.04
C ASN A 135 22.85 17.85 15.01
N TYR A 136 24.15 18.10 14.88
CA TYR A 136 25.15 17.63 15.83
C TYR A 136 26.15 18.75 16.13
N ASP A 137 26.28 19.10 17.41
CA ASP A 137 27.25 20.06 17.90
C ASP A 137 28.44 19.31 18.56
N PRO A 138 29.65 19.35 17.98
CA PRO A 138 30.81 18.66 18.53
C PRO A 138 31.34 19.29 19.82
N GLU A 139 31.09 20.58 20.09
CA GLU A 139 31.59 21.24 21.31
C GLU A 139 30.77 20.79 22.54
N THR A 140 29.45 20.77 22.39
CA THR A 140 28.53 20.38 23.47
C THR A 140 28.19 18.88 23.47
N GLY A 141 28.44 18.18 22.37
CA GLY A 141 28.05 16.79 22.15
C GLY A 141 26.54 16.59 21.91
N ALA A 142 25.77 17.67 21.78
CA ALA A 142 24.34 17.61 21.59
C ALA A 142 23.99 17.07 20.20
N LEU A 143 23.27 15.93 20.16
CA LEU A 143 22.79 15.29 18.96
C LEU A 143 21.26 15.35 18.94
N THR A 144 20.72 16.19 18.05
CA THR A 144 19.28 16.32 17.81
C THR A 144 18.88 15.40 16.68
N LEU A 145 17.85 14.60 16.91
CA LEU A 145 17.41 13.53 16.04
C LEU A 145 15.87 13.50 15.96
N THR A 146 15.35 12.97 14.86
CA THR A 146 13.94 12.58 14.73
C THR A 146 13.84 11.06 14.63
N ILE A 147 13.31 10.40 15.65
CA ILE A 147 13.07 8.95 15.64
C ILE A 147 11.92 8.63 14.69
N VAL A 148 12.15 7.72 13.74
CA VAL A 148 11.22 7.35 12.68
C VAL A 148 10.71 5.91 12.79
N ALA A 149 11.38 5.07 13.59
CA ALA A 149 10.96 3.70 13.84
C ALA A 149 11.55 3.20 15.16
N VAL A 150 10.78 2.39 15.90
CA VAL A 150 11.17 1.80 17.18
C VAL A 150 10.82 0.31 17.20
N SER A 151 11.68 -0.49 17.80
CA SER A 151 11.44 -1.90 18.10
C SER A 151 11.96 -2.22 19.51
N GLY A 152 11.17 -2.95 20.29
CA GLY A 152 11.53 -3.34 21.67
C GLY A 152 10.96 -2.40 22.73
N ASN A 153 11.60 -2.37 23.90
CA ASN A 153 11.17 -1.55 25.02
C ASN A 153 11.49 -0.06 24.75
N ALA A 154 10.51 0.82 24.98
CA ALA A 154 10.63 2.25 24.70
C ALA A 154 11.58 2.99 25.64
N GLY A 155 11.93 2.45 26.80
CA GLY A 155 12.80 3.16 27.76
C GLY A 155 12.05 4.17 28.62
N PRO A 156 12.75 5.11 29.30
CA PRO A 156 14.06 5.66 28.95
C PRO A 156 15.25 4.72 29.19
N HIS A 157 16.31 4.92 28.41
CA HIS A 157 17.55 4.13 28.46
C HIS A 157 18.78 5.03 28.58
N SER A 158 19.69 4.73 29.50
CA SER A 158 20.97 5.42 29.71
C SER A 158 22.15 4.72 29.02
N ASP A 159 22.00 3.45 28.63
CA ASP A 159 23.05 2.62 28.06
C ASP A 159 22.98 2.55 26.53
N VAL A 160 22.78 3.69 25.87
CA VAL A 160 22.56 3.73 24.42
C VAL A 160 23.86 3.95 23.65
N ILE A 161 24.07 3.11 22.65
CA ILE A 161 25.09 3.27 21.62
C ILE A 161 24.41 3.83 20.38
N VAL A 162 24.90 4.98 19.93
CA VAL A 162 24.52 5.60 18.67
C VAL A 162 25.47 5.12 17.58
N SER A 163 24.92 4.50 16.56
CA SER A 163 25.66 4.03 15.38
C SER A 163 25.24 4.84 14.15
N ALA A 164 26.22 5.34 13.42
CA ALA A 164 26.07 5.98 12.14
C ALA A 164 25.69 4.92 11.10
N THR A 165 24.42 4.93 10.69
CA THR A 165 23.85 3.93 9.81
C THR A 165 23.90 4.43 8.36
N ALA A 166 24.57 3.69 7.48
CA ALA A 166 24.42 3.91 6.04
C ALA A 166 22.99 3.55 5.62
N ALA A 167 22.35 4.35 4.76
CA ALA A 167 20.97 4.14 4.30
C ALA A 167 20.70 2.72 3.74
N SER A 168 21.74 2.03 3.25
CA SER A 168 21.66 0.63 2.80
C SER A 168 21.29 -0.37 3.89
N VAL A 169 21.67 -0.13 5.15
CA VAL A 169 21.41 -1.05 6.26
C VAL A 169 19.93 -1.01 6.69
N GLN A 170 19.29 0.17 6.66
CA GLN A 170 17.85 0.29 6.88
C GLN A 170 17.04 -0.42 5.78
N ALA A 171 17.46 -0.27 4.52
CA ALA A 171 16.85 -1.01 3.41
C ALA A 171 17.03 -2.54 3.55
N GLN A 172 18.20 -3.00 4.01
CA GLN A 172 18.45 -4.41 4.30
C GLN A 172 17.60 -4.95 5.44
N GLN A 173 17.36 -4.16 6.50
CA GLN A 173 16.52 -4.56 7.64
C GLN A 173 15.03 -4.65 7.26
N ILE A 174 14.53 -3.71 6.46
CA ILE A 174 13.16 -3.77 5.91
C ILE A 174 13.01 -5.01 5.04
N PHE A 175 13.95 -5.24 4.11
CA PHE A 175 13.95 -6.41 3.26
C PHE A 175 13.98 -7.72 4.06
N LEU A 176 14.81 -7.80 5.11
CA LEU A 176 14.91 -9.00 5.95
C LEU A 176 13.64 -9.24 6.78
N THR A 177 12.97 -8.17 7.21
CA THR A 177 11.69 -8.24 7.94
C THR A 177 10.57 -8.74 7.03
N ASP A 178 10.48 -8.18 5.81
CA ASP A 178 9.51 -8.61 4.81
C ASP A 178 9.75 -10.06 4.36
N ALA A 179 11.02 -10.46 4.20
CA ALA A 179 11.40 -11.82 3.85
C ALA A 179 11.03 -12.82 4.97
N ARG A 180 11.20 -12.45 6.25
CA ARG A 180 10.79 -13.28 7.39
C ARG A 180 9.27 -13.41 7.46
N ALA A 181 8.53 -12.31 7.30
CA ALA A 181 7.07 -12.33 7.27
C ALA A 181 6.53 -13.17 6.10
N ALA A 182 7.16 -13.10 4.92
CA ALA A 182 6.81 -13.94 3.77
C ALA A 182 7.08 -15.43 4.03
N ARG A 183 8.23 -15.77 4.63
CA ARG A 183 8.57 -17.14 5.02
C ARG A 183 7.56 -17.70 6.02
N ASP A 184 7.22 -16.94 7.04
CA ASP A 184 6.31 -17.40 8.10
C ASP A 184 4.89 -17.58 7.55
N ARG A 185 4.43 -16.71 6.64
CA ARG A 185 3.20 -16.93 5.87
C ARG A 185 3.25 -18.22 5.05
N ALA A 186 4.36 -18.48 4.34
CA ALA A 186 4.50 -19.69 3.55
C ALA A 186 4.48 -20.96 4.42
N ALA A 187 5.07 -20.92 5.62
CA ALA A 187 4.98 -22.00 6.60
C ALA A 187 3.53 -22.22 7.06
N ASP A 188 2.80 -21.14 7.37
CA ASP A 188 1.37 -21.20 7.70
C ASP A 188 0.53 -21.79 6.56
N TRP A 189 0.81 -21.40 5.32
CA TRP A 189 0.16 -21.99 4.13
C TRP A 189 0.40 -23.49 4.03
N ALA A 190 1.59 -23.98 4.36
CA ALA A 190 1.94 -25.40 4.26
C ALA A 190 1.41 -26.25 5.43
N GLU A 191 1.53 -25.75 6.66
CA GLU A 191 1.41 -26.60 7.86
C GLU A 191 0.13 -26.40 8.67
N LYS A 192 -0.54 -25.25 8.55
CA LYS A 192 -1.69 -24.91 9.37
C LYS A 192 -2.82 -25.92 9.21
N ALA A 193 -3.54 -26.15 10.30
CA ALA A 193 -4.61 -27.13 10.39
C ALA A 193 -5.67 -26.95 9.28
N VAL A 194 -6.35 -28.04 8.94
CA VAL A 194 -7.47 -28.02 7.98
C VAL A 194 -8.55 -27.07 8.49
N ASP A 195 -9.17 -26.32 7.58
CA ASP A 195 -10.22 -25.30 7.84
C ASP A 195 -9.78 -24.08 8.67
N ALA A 196 -8.48 -23.94 8.98
CA ALA A 196 -7.94 -22.73 9.58
C ALA A 196 -7.57 -21.70 8.50
N ALA A 197 -8.04 -20.47 8.66
CA ALA A 197 -7.71 -19.38 7.75
C ALA A 197 -6.23 -18.97 7.89
N VAL A 198 -5.54 -18.87 6.77
CA VAL A 198 -4.17 -18.34 6.67
C VAL A 198 -4.22 -16.84 6.40
N GLU A 199 -5.14 -16.42 5.53
CA GLU A 199 -5.50 -15.03 5.28
C GLU A 199 -7.03 -14.92 5.24
N ALA A 200 -7.57 -13.70 5.25
CA ALA A 200 -9.01 -13.49 5.08
C ALA A 200 -9.49 -14.17 3.78
N GLY A 201 -10.31 -15.22 3.94
CA GLY A 201 -10.86 -15.98 2.82
C GLY A 201 -9.91 -16.98 2.14
N LYS A 202 -8.70 -17.23 2.68
CA LYS A 202 -7.76 -18.22 2.13
C LYS A 202 -7.35 -19.26 3.18
N PHE A 203 -7.37 -20.53 2.79
CA PHE A 203 -7.10 -21.68 3.65
C PHE A 203 -5.77 -22.35 3.32
N SER A 204 -5.26 -23.18 4.24
CA SER A 204 -3.99 -23.89 4.07
C SER A 204 -3.99 -24.92 2.94
N ALA A 205 -2.81 -25.31 2.47
CA ALA A 205 -2.61 -26.35 1.47
C ALA A 205 -3.22 -27.69 1.92
N LYS A 206 -3.17 -28.01 3.22
CA LYS A 206 -3.81 -29.20 3.81
C LYS A 206 -5.33 -29.20 3.63
N HIS A 207 -5.99 -28.04 3.73
CA HIS A 207 -7.43 -27.92 3.46
C HIS A 207 -7.75 -28.28 2.00
N HIS A 208 -7.03 -27.67 1.05
CA HIS A 208 -7.25 -27.92 -0.37
C HIS A 208 -6.96 -29.39 -0.76
N ALA A 209 -5.88 -29.97 -0.23
CA ALA A 209 -5.56 -31.39 -0.43
C ALA A 209 -6.69 -32.31 0.08
N THR A 210 -7.25 -32.02 1.27
CA THR A 210 -8.35 -32.79 1.84
C THR A 210 -9.62 -32.68 1.00
N LYS A 211 -9.98 -31.47 0.56
CA LYS A 211 -11.14 -31.24 -0.31
C LYS A 211 -10.98 -31.94 -1.66
N ALA A 212 -9.78 -31.88 -2.26
CA ALA A 212 -9.48 -32.56 -3.51
C ALA A 212 -9.58 -34.09 -3.37
N ALA A 213 -9.07 -34.66 -2.28
CA ALA A 213 -9.18 -36.10 -2.00
C ALA A 213 -10.64 -36.55 -1.83
N ALA A 214 -11.47 -35.73 -1.15
CA ALA A 214 -12.90 -35.98 -1.01
C ALA A 214 -13.61 -35.95 -2.38
N SER A 215 -13.32 -34.97 -3.22
CA SER A 215 -13.85 -34.88 -4.59
C SER A 215 -13.43 -36.07 -5.46
N ALA A 216 -12.17 -36.51 -5.35
CA ALA A 216 -11.68 -37.68 -6.07
C ALA A 216 -12.41 -38.97 -5.64
N SER A 217 -12.66 -39.12 -4.34
CA SER A 217 -13.40 -40.26 -3.79
C SER A 217 -14.86 -40.28 -4.27
N ALA A 218 -15.51 -39.11 -4.33
CA ALA A 218 -16.86 -38.97 -4.87
C ALA A 218 -16.92 -39.34 -6.36
N ALA A 219 -15.96 -38.87 -7.17
CA ALA A 219 -15.86 -39.20 -8.58
C ALA A 219 -15.65 -40.71 -8.81
N ALA A 220 -14.80 -41.36 -8.00
CA ALA A 220 -14.62 -42.80 -8.05
C ALA A 220 -15.91 -43.56 -7.72
N GLY A 221 -16.68 -43.08 -6.73
CA GLY A 221 -18.01 -43.60 -6.41
C GLY A 221 -18.97 -43.52 -7.60
N SER A 222 -19.05 -42.36 -8.25
CA SER A 222 -19.89 -42.16 -9.45
C SER A 222 -19.47 -43.07 -10.61
N ALA A 223 -18.16 -43.26 -10.84
CA ALA A 223 -17.65 -44.17 -11.86
C ALA A 223 -18.04 -45.64 -11.58
N GLY A 224 -18.00 -46.05 -10.31
CA GLY A 224 -18.49 -47.35 -9.86
C GLY A 224 -19.98 -47.54 -10.18
N THR A 225 -20.82 -46.57 -9.83
CA THR A 225 -22.26 -46.59 -10.16
C THR A 225 -22.51 -46.67 -11.67
N ALA A 226 -21.78 -45.89 -12.48
CA ALA A 226 -21.90 -45.93 -13.93
C ALA A 226 -21.52 -47.31 -14.50
N THR A 227 -20.49 -47.95 -13.95
CA THR A 227 -20.08 -49.30 -14.33
C THR A 227 -21.17 -50.33 -14.03
N THR A 228 -21.77 -50.26 -12.84
CA THR A 228 -22.91 -51.12 -12.47
C THR A 228 -24.08 -50.93 -13.45
N LYS A 229 -24.43 -49.67 -13.75
CA LYS A 229 -25.51 -49.36 -14.72
C LYS A 229 -25.21 -49.85 -16.13
N ALA A 230 -23.95 -49.78 -16.58
CA ALA A 230 -23.55 -50.35 -17.87
C ALA A 230 -23.70 -51.89 -17.90
N GLY A 231 -23.39 -52.57 -16.79
CA GLY A 231 -23.60 -54.02 -16.64
C GLY A 231 -25.09 -54.41 -16.65
N GLU A 232 -25.93 -53.65 -15.95
CA GLU A 232 -27.39 -53.81 -15.97
C GLU A 232 -27.93 -53.63 -17.40
N ALA A 233 -27.50 -52.58 -18.11
CA ALA A 233 -27.90 -52.31 -19.49
C ALA A 233 -27.48 -53.44 -20.45
N THR A 234 -26.28 -54.00 -20.28
CA THR A 234 -25.78 -55.14 -21.08
C THR A 234 -26.64 -56.39 -20.85
N THR A 235 -27.01 -56.64 -19.59
CA THR A 235 -27.88 -57.76 -19.22
C THR A 235 -29.27 -57.59 -19.84
N ALA A 236 -29.83 -56.39 -19.76
CA ALA A 236 -31.12 -56.05 -20.37
C ALA A 236 -31.09 -56.20 -21.90
N ALA A 237 -30.02 -55.74 -22.57
CA ALA A 237 -29.86 -55.89 -24.01
C ALA A 237 -29.78 -57.37 -24.44
N THR A 238 -29.07 -58.20 -23.66
CA THR A 238 -28.99 -59.65 -23.89
C THR A 238 -30.36 -60.31 -23.75
N ALA A 239 -31.11 -59.96 -22.71
CA ALA A 239 -32.47 -60.46 -22.49
C ALA A 239 -33.43 -60.03 -23.62
N ALA A 240 -33.33 -58.78 -24.09
CA ALA A 240 -34.11 -58.29 -25.22
C ALA A 240 -33.79 -59.04 -26.52
N GLY A 241 -32.50 -59.33 -26.78
CA GLY A 241 -32.07 -60.15 -27.91
C GLY A 241 -32.66 -61.57 -27.85
N ALA A 242 -32.56 -62.23 -26.69
CA ALA A 242 -33.14 -63.55 -26.49
C ALA A 242 -34.67 -63.57 -26.68
N ALA A 243 -35.36 -62.53 -26.20
CA ALA A 243 -36.81 -62.38 -26.40
C ALA A 243 -37.17 -62.19 -27.88
N ARG A 244 -36.41 -61.39 -28.63
CA ARG A 244 -36.58 -61.21 -30.07
C ARG A 244 -36.38 -62.52 -30.82
N ASP A 245 -35.28 -63.23 -30.56
CA ASP A 245 -34.96 -64.48 -31.24
C ASP A 245 -36.03 -65.55 -30.98
N LYS A 246 -36.56 -65.57 -29.75
CA LYS A 246 -37.71 -66.39 -29.38
C LYS A 246 -38.95 -65.99 -30.17
N ALA A 247 -39.33 -64.72 -30.19
CA ALA A 247 -40.48 -64.25 -30.96
C ALA A 247 -40.37 -64.61 -32.45
N GLN A 248 -39.16 -64.55 -33.01
CA GLN A 248 -38.91 -64.96 -34.38
C GLN A 248 -39.11 -66.47 -34.60
N LYS A 249 -38.60 -67.32 -33.70
CA LYS A 249 -38.90 -68.77 -33.74
C LYS A 249 -40.39 -69.04 -33.69
N TRP A 250 -41.12 -68.33 -32.82
CA TRP A 250 -42.57 -68.45 -32.73
C TRP A 250 -43.30 -68.09 -34.04
N ALA A 251 -42.79 -67.14 -34.81
CA ALA A 251 -43.37 -66.70 -36.08
C ALA A 251 -42.98 -67.59 -37.27
N ASP A 252 -41.71 -67.98 -37.37
CA ASP A 252 -41.13 -68.51 -38.61
C ASP A 252 -40.96 -70.03 -38.63
N GLU A 253 -40.87 -70.69 -37.47
CA GLU A 253 -40.48 -72.09 -37.36
C GLU A 253 -41.51 -73.04 -38.01
N ALA A 254 -40.99 -74.12 -38.61
CA ALA A 254 -41.77 -75.08 -39.37
C ALA A 254 -42.78 -75.87 -38.51
N GLU A 255 -43.76 -76.48 -39.18
CA GLU A 255 -44.80 -77.30 -38.56
C GLU A 255 -44.20 -78.48 -37.77
N ASN A 256 -44.82 -78.85 -36.64
CA ASN A 256 -44.37 -79.91 -35.71
C ASN A 256 -42.99 -79.71 -35.07
N VAL A 257 -42.37 -78.55 -35.27
CA VAL A 257 -41.18 -78.17 -34.51
C VAL A 257 -41.61 -77.48 -33.23
N GLU A 258 -41.02 -77.93 -32.13
CA GLU A 258 -41.26 -77.41 -30.79
C GLU A 258 -40.43 -76.14 -30.58
N VAL A 259 -41.09 -75.01 -30.32
CA VAL A 259 -40.46 -73.70 -30.12
C VAL A 259 -40.18 -73.41 -28.63
N GLU A 260 -40.91 -74.07 -27.74
CA GLU A 260 -40.66 -74.17 -26.30
C GLU A 260 -41.17 -75.52 -25.81
N ALA A 261 -40.71 -75.97 -24.64
CA ALA A 261 -41.22 -77.19 -23.99
C ALA A 261 -42.76 -77.26 -24.02
N GLY A 262 -43.30 -78.20 -24.79
CA GLY A 262 -44.72 -78.46 -25.00
C GLY A 262 -45.47 -77.50 -25.94
N LYS A 263 -44.80 -76.57 -26.63
CA LYS A 263 -45.45 -75.54 -27.46
C LYS A 263 -44.89 -75.46 -28.88
N HIS A 264 -45.79 -75.22 -29.84
CA HIS A 264 -45.49 -75.16 -31.27
C HIS A 264 -45.70 -73.75 -31.85
N SER A 265 -45.06 -73.49 -33.00
CA SER A 265 -45.07 -72.20 -33.69
C SER A 265 -46.46 -71.73 -34.14
N ALA A 266 -46.59 -70.45 -34.46
CA ALA A 266 -47.84 -69.87 -34.97
C ALA A 266 -48.32 -70.53 -36.27
N LYS A 267 -47.38 -70.99 -37.13
CA LYS A 267 -47.69 -71.71 -38.37
C LYS A 267 -48.40 -73.03 -38.10
N HIS A 268 -47.96 -73.79 -37.09
CA HIS A 268 -48.61 -75.04 -36.68
C HIS A 268 -50.07 -74.84 -36.27
N TRP A 269 -50.34 -73.81 -35.46
CA TRP A 269 -51.70 -73.51 -35.02
C TRP A 269 -52.57 -72.98 -36.17
N ALA A 270 -52.02 -72.17 -37.07
CA ALA A 270 -52.74 -71.71 -38.26
C ALA A 270 -53.15 -72.87 -39.18
N GLN A 271 -52.27 -73.86 -39.37
CA GLN A 271 -52.58 -75.05 -40.17
C GLN A 271 -53.58 -75.98 -39.46
N LYS A 272 -53.44 -76.20 -38.14
CA LYS A 272 -54.46 -76.94 -37.37
C LYS A 272 -55.83 -76.29 -37.46
N ALA A 273 -55.90 -74.95 -37.35
CA ALA A 273 -57.14 -74.21 -37.52
C ALA A 273 -57.71 -74.39 -38.94
N ALA A 274 -56.88 -74.34 -39.98
CA ALA A 274 -57.30 -74.59 -41.36
C ALA A 274 -57.80 -76.03 -41.57
N ALA A 275 -57.13 -77.03 -40.99
CA ALA A 275 -57.55 -78.43 -41.02
C ALA A 275 -58.88 -78.63 -40.28
N SER A 276 -59.07 -78.00 -39.12
CA SER A 276 -60.33 -78.02 -38.39
C SER A 276 -61.45 -77.31 -39.16
N ALA A 277 -61.16 -76.20 -39.84
CA ALA A 277 -62.13 -75.50 -40.68
C ALA A 277 -62.53 -76.33 -41.91
N ALA A 278 -61.58 -77.03 -42.54
CA ALA A 278 -61.86 -77.97 -43.64
C ALA A 278 -62.72 -79.15 -43.16
N ALA A 279 -62.44 -79.70 -41.97
CA ALA A 279 -63.25 -80.75 -41.36
C ALA A 279 -64.67 -80.25 -41.01
N ALA A 280 -64.80 -79.01 -40.52
CA ALA A 280 -66.09 -78.38 -40.26
C ALA A 280 -66.87 -78.09 -41.55
N ALA A 281 -66.20 -77.77 -42.66
CA ALA A 281 -66.86 -77.59 -43.96
C ALA A 281 -67.45 -78.90 -44.53
N THR A 282 -66.90 -80.05 -44.12
CA THR A 282 -67.44 -81.39 -44.43
C THR A 282 -68.39 -81.93 -43.36
N PHE A 283 -68.66 -81.15 -42.30
CA PHE A 283 -69.50 -81.59 -41.19
C PHE A 283 -70.97 -81.61 -41.59
N ASP A 284 -71.55 -82.81 -41.62
CA ASP A 284 -73.00 -83.03 -41.73
C ASP A 284 -73.62 -83.11 -40.32
N PRO A 285 -74.41 -82.13 -39.87
CA PRO A 285 -75.05 -82.16 -38.55
C PRO A 285 -76.03 -83.34 -38.37
N SER A 286 -76.47 -83.97 -39.47
CA SER A 286 -77.40 -85.11 -39.44
C SER A 286 -76.73 -86.44 -39.06
N SER A 287 -75.39 -86.53 -39.12
CA SER A 287 -74.65 -87.73 -38.73
C SER A 287 -74.32 -87.81 -37.23
N TYR A 288 -74.61 -86.76 -36.44
CA TYR A 288 -74.23 -86.66 -35.02
C TYR A 288 -75.39 -86.56 -34.03
N TYR A 289 -76.63 -86.41 -34.49
CA TYR A 289 -77.80 -86.40 -33.61
C TYR A 289 -78.72 -87.58 -33.86
N THR A 290 -78.34 -88.74 -33.31
CA THR A 290 -79.34 -89.62 -32.69
C THR A 290 -79.27 -89.43 -31.18
N LYS A 291 -80.41 -89.18 -30.55
CA LYS A 291 -80.60 -88.73 -29.16
C LYS A 291 -80.11 -89.72 -28.08
N VAL A 292 -79.33 -90.74 -28.46
CA VAL A 292 -78.94 -91.90 -27.64
C VAL A 292 -77.48 -91.81 -27.15
N GLU A 293 -76.58 -91.09 -27.83
CA GLU A 293 -75.14 -91.09 -27.48
C GLU A 293 -74.74 -90.06 -26.41
N VAL A 294 -75.66 -89.22 -25.96
CA VAL A 294 -75.38 -88.16 -24.95
C VAL A 294 -75.16 -88.72 -23.53
N TYR A 295 -75.41 -90.01 -23.29
CA TYR A 295 -75.25 -90.62 -21.96
C TYR A 295 -74.08 -91.62 -21.83
N ALA A 296 -73.11 -91.61 -22.75
CA ALA A 296 -71.99 -92.56 -22.72
C ALA A 296 -70.59 -91.95 -22.88
N LYS A 297 -70.39 -90.65 -22.60
CA LYS A 297 -69.04 -90.07 -22.56
C LYS A 297 -68.52 -90.00 -21.13
N SER A 298 -67.91 -91.11 -20.70
CA SER A 298 -67.10 -91.24 -19.48
C SER A 298 -65.69 -90.64 -19.59
N GLU A 299 -65.41 -89.87 -20.64
CA GLU A 299 -64.20 -89.06 -20.79
C GLU A 299 -64.50 -87.60 -20.41
N VAL A 300 -65.10 -87.41 -19.24
CA VAL A 300 -65.04 -86.10 -18.58
C VAL A 300 -63.62 -86.00 -18.03
N TYR A 301 -62.82 -85.17 -18.70
CA TYR A 301 -61.43 -84.86 -18.38
C TYR A 301 -61.13 -84.96 -16.88
N ALA A 302 -60.16 -85.79 -16.51
CA ALA A 302 -59.70 -85.85 -15.14
C ALA A 302 -59.14 -84.48 -14.74
N LYS A 303 -59.30 -84.07 -13.47
CA LYS A 303 -58.80 -82.79 -12.92
C LYS A 303 -57.29 -82.54 -13.21
N ALA A 304 -56.54 -83.58 -13.51
CA ALA A 304 -55.13 -83.50 -13.92
C ALA A 304 -54.92 -82.97 -15.36
N GLU A 305 -55.94 -83.01 -16.22
CA GLU A 305 -55.86 -82.64 -17.65
C GLU A 305 -56.70 -81.40 -18.02
N THR A 306 -57.61 -80.98 -17.14
CA THR A 306 -58.36 -79.72 -17.30
C THR A 306 -58.26 -78.89 -16.05
N TYR A 307 -57.65 -77.72 -16.16
CA TYR A 307 -57.73 -76.68 -15.13
C TYR A 307 -59.18 -76.20 -15.03
N THR A 308 -59.68 -76.04 -13.80
CA THR A 308 -60.91 -75.30 -13.58
C THR A 308 -60.74 -73.86 -14.05
N ARG A 309 -61.84 -73.18 -14.35
CA ARG A 309 -61.81 -71.74 -14.67
C ARG A 309 -61.06 -70.96 -13.58
N THR A 310 -61.29 -71.30 -12.31
CA THR A 310 -60.60 -70.69 -11.17
C THR A 310 -59.09 -70.94 -11.17
N GLU A 311 -58.62 -72.16 -11.43
CA GLU A 311 -57.19 -72.48 -11.49
C GLU A 311 -56.51 -71.80 -12.69
N THR A 312 -57.22 -71.71 -13.82
CA THR A 312 -56.75 -71.01 -15.02
C THR A 312 -56.67 -69.50 -14.77
N ASP A 313 -57.71 -68.90 -14.21
CA ASP A 313 -57.78 -67.48 -13.89
C ASP A 313 -56.71 -67.10 -12.85
N ALA A 314 -56.47 -67.96 -11.84
CA ALA A 314 -55.42 -67.76 -10.84
C ALA A 314 -54.01 -67.86 -11.46
N ALA A 315 -53.76 -68.85 -12.33
CA ALA A 315 -52.47 -68.98 -13.01
C ALA A 315 -52.21 -67.82 -13.97
N ILE A 316 -53.24 -67.33 -14.68
CA ILE A 316 -53.16 -66.15 -15.54
C ILE A 316 -52.91 -64.90 -14.69
N SER A 317 -53.62 -64.71 -13.57
CA SER A 317 -53.40 -63.56 -12.67
C SER A 317 -51.98 -63.55 -12.16
N VAL A 318 -51.47 -64.68 -11.63
CA VAL A 318 -50.09 -64.79 -11.15
C VAL A 318 -49.08 -64.53 -12.27
N ALA A 319 -49.32 -65.05 -13.48
CA ALA A 319 -48.44 -64.82 -14.62
C ALA A 319 -48.43 -63.34 -15.05
N ILE A 320 -49.58 -62.65 -15.01
CA ILE A 320 -49.69 -61.22 -15.31
C ILE A 320 -49.02 -60.41 -14.19
N ASP A 321 -49.34 -60.69 -12.93
CA ASP A 321 -48.76 -60.02 -11.76
C ASP A 321 -47.24 -60.15 -11.80
N ASN A 322 -46.68 -61.34 -12.04
CA ASN A 322 -45.23 -61.54 -12.19
C ASN A 322 -44.63 -60.81 -13.40
N LEU A 323 -45.39 -60.61 -14.49
CA LEU A 323 -44.93 -59.89 -15.67
C LEU A 323 -44.93 -58.37 -15.46
N VAL A 324 -45.90 -57.85 -14.69
CA VAL A 324 -46.04 -56.42 -14.41
C VAL A 324 -45.49 -56.01 -13.05
N ASP A 325 -44.96 -56.94 -12.26
CA ASP A 325 -44.48 -56.67 -10.90
C ASP A 325 -43.39 -55.60 -10.91
N GLY A 326 -43.70 -54.44 -10.34
CA GLY A 326 -42.85 -53.26 -10.33
C GLY A 326 -42.84 -52.41 -11.61
N ALA A 327 -43.41 -52.86 -12.74
CA ALA A 327 -43.43 -52.10 -13.99
C ALA A 327 -44.24 -50.79 -13.92
N PRO A 328 -45.44 -50.73 -13.29
CA PRO A 328 -46.17 -49.47 -13.11
C PRO A 328 -45.40 -48.44 -12.29
N GLY A 329 -44.75 -48.86 -11.20
CA GLY A 329 -43.94 -47.96 -10.37
C GLY A 329 -42.70 -47.46 -11.12
N ALA A 330 -42.01 -48.33 -11.87
CA ALA A 330 -40.89 -47.91 -12.71
C ALA A 330 -41.33 -46.92 -13.81
N LEU A 331 -42.49 -47.16 -14.44
CA LEU A 331 -43.04 -46.25 -15.44
C LEU A 331 -43.44 -44.89 -14.83
N ASP A 332 -44.01 -44.89 -13.63
CA ASP A 332 -44.32 -43.67 -12.88
C ASP A 332 -43.05 -42.86 -12.60
N THR A 333 -41.96 -43.50 -12.15
CA THR A 333 -40.68 -42.81 -11.96
C THR A 333 -40.06 -42.27 -13.25
N LEU A 334 -40.26 -42.96 -14.38
CA LEU A 334 -39.79 -42.48 -15.69
C LEU A 334 -40.60 -41.27 -16.18
N ILE A 335 -41.90 -41.23 -15.90
CA ILE A 335 -42.78 -40.08 -16.18
C ILE A 335 -42.38 -38.90 -15.28
N GLU A 336 -42.17 -39.13 -13.98
CA GLU A 336 -41.71 -38.07 -13.07
C GLU A 336 -40.36 -37.49 -13.49
N LEU A 337 -39.42 -38.35 -13.92
CA LEU A 337 -38.12 -37.91 -14.38
C LEU A 337 -38.18 -37.17 -15.73
N SER A 338 -39.02 -37.62 -16.68
CA SER A 338 -39.19 -36.93 -17.97
C SER A 338 -39.79 -35.54 -17.76
N ALA A 339 -40.82 -35.45 -16.92
CA ALA A 339 -41.46 -34.19 -16.56
C ALA A 339 -40.49 -33.25 -15.82
N ALA A 340 -39.66 -33.78 -14.90
CA ALA A 340 -38.64 -33.01 -14.19
C ALA A 340 -37.55 -32.45 -15.14
N LEU A 341 -37.30 -33.12 -16.27
CA LEU A 341 -36.39 -32.66 -17.32
C LEU A 341 -37.09 -31.83 -18.40
N GLY A 342 -38.38 -31.51 -18.23
CA GLY A 342 -39.18 -30.68 -19.13
C GLY A 342 -39.61 -31.38 -20.42
N ASP A 343 -39.68 -32.71 -20.41
CA ASP A 343 -40.01 -33.56 -21.57
C ASP A 343 -39.15 -33.23 -22.82
N ASP A 344 -37.89 -32.83 -22.60
CA ASP A 344 -36.99 -32.39 -23.65
C ASP A 344 -36.23 -33.56 -24.32
N PRO A 345 -36.57 -33.94 -25.57
CA PRO A 345 -35.89 -35.03 -26.28
C PRO A 345 -34.41 -34.71 -26.61
N ASN A 346 -34.01 -33.44 -26.55
CA ASN A 346 -32.66 -32.96 -26.81
C ASN A 346 -32.05 -32.26 -25.59
N PHE A 347 -32.39 -32.70 -24.37
CA PHE A 347 -31.97 -32.08 -23.11
C PHE A 347 -30.48 -31.67 -23.09
N ALA A 348 -29.58 -32.55 -23.56
CA ALA A 348 -28.16 -32.25 -23.63
C ALA A 348 -27.82 -31.06 -24.54
N ALA A 349 -28.47 -30.96 -25.70
CA ALA A 349 -28.27 -29.85 -26.63
C ALA A 349 -28.89 -28.55 -26.09
N SER A 350 -30.07 -28.62 -25.47
CA SER A 350 -30.72 -27.47 -24.83
C SER A 350 -29.88 -26.92 -23.68
N MET A 351 -29.34 -27.78 -22.83
CA MET A 351 -28.41 -27.38 -21.76
C MET A 351 -27.11 -26.81 -22.32
N ALA A 352 -26.53 -27.41 -23.35
CA ALA A 352 -25.34 -26.87 -24.01
C ALA A 352 -25.59 -25.47 -24.59
N ALA A 353 -26.76 -25.25 -25.22
CA ALA A 353 -27.17 -23.94 -25.73
C ALA A 353 -27.38 -22.92 -24.60
N ALA A 354 -28.04 -23.32 -23.52
CA ALA A 354 -28.26 -22.46 -22.35
C ALA A 354 -26.94 -22.04 -21.67
N ILE A 355 -25.97 -22.96 -21.59
CA ILE A 355 -24.62 -22.68 -21.08
C ILE A 355 -23.87 -21.77 -22.05
N SER A 356 -23.93 -22.03 -23.35
CA SER A 356 -23.26 -21.20 -24.36
C SER A 356 -23.79 -19.77 -24.45
N ALA A 357 -25.02 -19.51 -23.96
CA ALA A 357 -25.59 -18.18 -23.87
C ALA A 357 -25.14 -17.42 -22.60
N LYS A 358 -24.48 -18.08 -21.65
CA LYS A 358 -23.89 -17.42 -20.49
C LYS A 358 -22.59 -16.72 -20.90
N ALA A 359 -22.32 -15.58 -20.26
CA ALA A 359 -21.07 -14.88 -20.45
C ALA A 359 -19.90 -15.64 -19.78
N ASP A 360 -18.71 -15.52 -20.35
CA ASP A 360 -17.48 -16.07 -19.78
C ASP A 360 -17.18 -15.45 -18.41
N ALA A 361 -16.44 -16.17 -17.56
CA ALA A 361 -16.02 -15.68 -16.25
C ALA A 361 -15.22 -14.36 -16.33
N VAL A 362 -14.48 -14.18 -17.43
CA VAL A 362 -13.82 -12.92 -17.77
C VAL A 362 -14.28 -12.52 -19.17
N HIS A 363 -15.02 -11.42 -19.24
CA HIS A 363 -15.45 -10.80 -20.48
C HIS A 363 -15.46 -9.28 -20.32
N THR A 364 -15.56 -8.57 -21.44
CA THR A 364 -15.66 -7.11 -21.46
C THR A 364 -17.05 -6.70 -21.92
N HIS A 365 -17.62 -5.68 -21.28
CA HIS A 365 -18.84 -5.03 -21.77
C HIS A 365 -18.47 -3.85 -22.67
N THR A 366 -19.15 -3.78 -23.82
CA THR A 366 -19.21 -2.56 -24.61
C THR A 366 -20.06 -1.52 -23.90
N LEU A 367 -19.84 -0.23 -24.19
CA LEU A 367 -20.61 0.85 -23.57
C LEU A 367 -22.13 0.71 -23.79
N ALA A 368 -22.55 0.15 -24.93
CA ALA A 368 -23.96 -0.10 -25.24
C ALA A 368 -24.60 -1.17 -24.33
N GLN A 369 -23.80 -2.09 -23.78
CA GLN A 369 -24.26 -3.14 -22.86
C GLN A 369 -24.46 -2.63 -21.44
N ILE A 370 -23.97 -1.43 -21.10
CA ILE A 370 -24.22 -0.77 -19.81
C ILE A 370 -25.56 -0.01 -19.87
N SER A 371 -26.64 -0.75 -20.12
CA SER A 371 -27.97 -0.18 -20.42
C SER A 371 -28.71 0.36 -19.19
N ASN A 372 -28.34 -0.09 -17.99
CA ASN A 372 -28.92 0.37 -16.72
C ASN A 372 -28.31 1.68 -16.21
N ALA A 373 -27.18 2.14 -16.76
CA ALA A 373 -26.62 3.44 -16.45
C ALA A 373 -27.43 4.55 -17.15
N SER A 374 -27.55 5.71 -16.50
CA SER A 374 -28.16 6.89 -17.12
C SER A 374 -27.38 7.32 -18.36
N ALA A 375 -28.02 8.14 -19.22
CA ALA A 375 -27.34 8.73 -20.38
C ALA A 375 -26.07 9.49 -19.98
N ASP A 376 -26.13 10.21 -18.86
CA ASP A 376 -24.99 10.95 -18.29
C ASP A 376 -23.91 10.01 -17.76
N GLY A 377 -24.30 8.93 -17.08
CA GLY A 377 -23.37 7.91 -16.58
C GLY A 377 -22.60 7.24 -17.71
N ARG A 378 -23.28 6.89 -18.81
CA ARG A 378 -22.62 6.34 -20.01
C ARG A 378 -21.69 7.36 -20.65
N SER A 379 -22.09 8.64 -20.69
CA SER A 379 -21.25 9.72 -21.23
C SER A 379 -19.99 9.91 -20.40
N LEU A 380 -20.08 9.81 -19.08
CA LEU A 380 -18.93 9.94 -18.17
C LEU A 380 -17.93 8.80 -18.35
N VAL A 381 -18.41 7.55 -18.46
CA VAL A 381 -17.56 6.36 -18.69
C VAL A 381 -16.93 6.38 -20.09
N ALA A 382 -17.60 6.97 -21.08
CA ALA A 382 -17.09 7.14 -22.43
C ALA A 382 -16.09 8.30 -22.59
N ALA A 383 -15.88 9.10 -21.55
CA ALA A 383 -15.05 10.30 -21.64
C ALA A 383 -13.59 9.93 -21.92
N VAL A 384 -13.03 10.55 -22.97
CA VAL A 384 -11.67 10.26 -23.46
C VAL A 384 -10.55 10.64 -22.48
N ASN A 385 -10.84 11.50 -21.50
CA ASN A 385 -9.91 11.92 -20.46
C ASN A 385 -10.65 12.62 -19.30
N VAL A 386 -9.92 12.91 -18.22
CA VAL A 386 -10.45 13.58 -17.03
C VAL A 386 -10.96 15.00 -17.34
N ALA A 387 -10.43 15.68 -18.36
CA ALA A 387 -10.94 16.98 -18.76
C ALA A 387 -12.35 16.88 -19.34
N ALA A 388 -12.60 15.91 -20.22
CA ALA A 388 -13.94 15.62 -20.76
C ALA A 388 -14.92 15.21 -19.64
N MET A 389 -14.47 14.44 -18.65
CA MET A 389 -15.28 14.09 -17.47
C MET A 389 -15.71 15.34 -16.69
N ARG A 390 -14.78 16.29 -16.46
CA ARG A 390 -15.10 17.56 -15.77
C ARG A 390 -16.10 18.40 -16.53
N THR A 391 -15.99 18.44 -17.86
CA THR A 391 -16.97 19.13 -18.72
C THR A 391 -18.36 18.51 -18.61
N LEU A 392 -18.47 17.17 -18.64
CA LEU A 392 -19.75 16.46 -18.53
C LEU A 392 -20.42 16.65 -17.17
N LEU A 393 -19.62 16.67 -16.09
CA LEU A 393 -20.12 16.92 -14.73
C LEU A 393 -20.46 18.39 -14.45
N GLN A 394 -20.19 19.29 -15.40
CA GLN A 394 -20.44 20.74 -15.28
C GLN A 394 -19.81 21.39 -14.03
N LEU A 395 -18.73 20.81 -13.51
CA LEU A 395 -18.07 21.29 -12.30
C LEU A 395 -17.46 22.67 -12.55
N ARG A 396 -17.99 23.73 -11.92
CA ARG A 396 -17.38 25.07 -11.93
C ARG A 396 -16.45 25.25 -10.73
N VAL A 397 -15.30 25.84 -11.03
CA VAL A 397 -14.37 26.34 -10.02
C VAL A 397 -15.01 27.53 -9.30
N GLY A 398 -15.05 27.50 -7.97
CA GLY A 398 -15.64 28.53 -7.12
C GLY A 398 -17.04 28.18 -6.57
N THR A 399 -17.78 27.27 -7.22
CA THR A 399 -19.12 26.82 -6.79
C THR A 399 -19.11 25.34 -6.36
N GLU A 400 -18.85 24.40 -7.27
CA GLU A 400 -18.85 22.96 -6.97
C GLU A 400 -17.44 22.39 -6.69
N VAL A 401 -16.39 23.07 -7.17
CA VAL A 401 -14.99 22.71 -6.92
C VAL A 401 -14.25 23.92 -6.35
N GLN A 402 -13.62 23.78 -5.20
CA GLN A 402 -12.65 24.77 -4.74
C GLN A 402 -11.33 24.54 -5.49
N ALA A 403 -10.85 25.53 -6.23
CA ALA A 403 -9.44 25.52 -6.60
C ALA A 403 -8.65 25.62 -5.30
N TYR A 404 -7.75 24.68 -5.06
CA TYR A 404 -6.71 24.88 -4.06
C TYR A 404 -5.78 25.96 -4.59
N ASP A 405 -6.15 27.21 -4.37
CA ASP A 405 -5.34 28.38 -4.66
C ASP A 405 -5.43 29.30 -3.44
N ALA A 406 -4.28 29.53 -2.80
CA ALA A 406 -4.16 30.35 -1.60
C ALA A 406 -4.51 31.83 -1.87
N ASP A 407 -4.62 32.22 -3.13
CA ASP A 407 -4.78 33.61 -3.56
C ASP A 407 -6.24 34.03 -3.87
N THR A 408 -7.23 33.15 -3.64
CA THR A 408 -8.64 33.48 -3.94
C THR A 408 -9.45 33.85 -2.69
N ALA A 409 -9.59 35.16 -2.43
CA ALA A 409 -10.50 35.70 -1.42
C ALA A 409 -11.98 35.64 -1.88
N LYS A 410 -12.89 35.19 -1.01
CA LYS A 410 -14.34 35.24 -1.25
C LYS A 410 -14.89 36.56 -0.72
N THR A 411 -15.50 37.35 -1.60
CA THR A 411 -16.04 38.69 -1.27
C THR A 411 -17.44 38.67 -0.67
N ASP A 412 -18.10 37.51 -0.63
CA ASP A 412 -19.49 37.31 -0.22
C ASP A 412 -19.63 36.57 1.13
N VAL A 413 -18.52 36.17 1.76
CA VAL A 413 -18.52 35.46 3.04
C VAL A 413 -17.45 36.04 3.96
N ALA A 414 -17.71 36.09 5.26
CA ALA A 414 -16.72 36.49 6.26
C ALA A 414 -15.51 35.53 6.21
N GLN A 415 -14.31 36.08 6.02
CA GLN A 415 -13.07 35.29 5.94
C GLN A 415 -12.19 35.52 7.16
N ALA A 416 -11.71 34.42 7.76
CA ALA A 416 -10.68 34.45 8.79
C ALA A 416 -9.32 34.22 8.13
N TRP A 417 -8.45 35.22 8.19
CA TRP A 417 -7.11 35.17 7.62
C TRP A 417 -6.10 34.71 8.67
N THR A 418 -5.29 33.72 8.35
CA THR A 418 -4.20 33.23 9.21
C THR A 418 -2.91 34.02 9.06
N ALA A 419 -2.85 34.95 8.09
CA ALA A 419 -1.70 35.83 7.83
C ALA A 419 -2.14 37.25 7.49
N ALA A 420 -1.26 38.22 7.74
CA ALA A 420 -1.49 39.62 7.41
C ALA A 420 -1.70 39.81 5.90
N GLN A 421 -2.81 40.45 5.53
CA GLN A 421 -3.14 40.73 4.14
C GLN A 421 -2.42 41.99 3.67
N GLN A 422 -1.66 41.90 2.58
CA GLN A 422 -1.08 43.06 1.92
C GLN A 422 -2.02 43.56 0.83
N PHE A 423 -2.81 44.59 1.13
CA PHE A 423 -3.59 45.29 0.13
C PHE A 423 -2.69 46.29 -0.61
N GLY A 424 -2.70 46.26 -1.95
CA GLY A 424 -1.89 47.17 -2.77
C GLY A 424 -2.34 48.65 -2.66
N GLN A 425 -3.19 49.10 -3.58
CA GLN A 425 -3.73 50.47 -3.52
C GLN A 425 -5.06 50.49 -2.74
N ILE A 426 -5.11 51.28 -1.66
CA ILE A 426 -6.37 51.63 -1.01
C ILE A 426 -7.05 52.70 -1.86
N ARG A 427 -8.09 52.33 -2.62
CA ARG A 427 -8.97 53.26 -3.33
C ARG A 427 -10.30 53.34 -2.58
N THR A 428 -10.66 54.53 -2.12
CA THR A 428 -11.93 54.79 -1.44
C THR A 428 -12.86 55.58 -2.37
N GLY A 429 -14.18 55.41 -2.23
CA GLY A 429 -15.14 56.20 -2.98
C GLY A 429 -15.13 57.65 -2.49
N VAL A 430 -15.38 58.61 -3.37
CA VAL A 430 -15.58 60.01 -2.99
C VAL A 430 -17.07 60.30 -2.96
N THR A 431 -17.60 60.62 -1.78
CA THR A 431 -18.98 61.10 -1.65
C THR A 431 -19.06 62.58 -2.01
N ALA A 432 -19.61 62.89 -3.18
CA ALA A 432 -19.97 64.27 -3.54
C ALA A 432 -21.19 64.71 -2.72
N MET A 433 -20.99 65.65 -1.79
CA MET A 433 -22.04 66.05 -0.84
C MET A 433 -23.10 66.98 -1.47
N GLY A 434 -22.87 67.50 -2.68
CA GLY A 434 -23.74 68.48 -3.30
C GLY A 434 -23.92 69.73 -2.42
N SER A 435 -25.17 70.07 -2.09
CA SER A 435 -25.50 71.13 -1.11
C SER A 435 -25.58 70.65 0.34
N GLY A 436 -25.41 69.34 0.59
CA GLY A 436 -25.51 68.73 1.92
C GLY A 436 -24.36 69.12 2.84
N SER A 437 -24.65 69.22 4.14
CA SER A 437 -23.70 69.69 5.16
C SER A 437 -23.33 68.64 6.22
N GLN A 438 -23.74 67.40 6.05
CA GLN A 438 -23.47 66.33 7.00
C GLN A 438 -22.50 65.30 6.42
N PHE A 439 -21.37 65.06 7.10
CA PHE A 439 -20.44 63.98 6.81
C PHE A 439 -20.99 62.67 7.43
N ASN A 440 -21.52 61.78 6.59
CA ASN A 440 -21.96 60.45 7.05
C ASN A 440 -20.79 59.48 7.03
N CYS A 441 -20.23 59.20 8.20
CA CYS A 441 -19.03 58.37 8.38
C CYS A 441 -19.28 56.86 8.15
N ALA A 442 -20.53 56.45 7.90
CA ALA A 442 -20.84 55.08 7.46
C ALA A 442 -20.69 54.86 5.95
N ASN A 443 -20.65 55.94 5.16
CA ASN A 443 -20.64 55.84 3.70
C ASN A 443 -19.22 55.68 3.15
N GLU A 444 -18.38 56.71 3.33
CA GLU A 444 -17.03 56.79 2.75
C GLU A 444 -16.11 57.62 3.65
N THR A 445 -14.79 57.48 3.42
CA THR A 445 -13.74 58.27 4.11
C THR A 445 -13.25 59.46 3.28
N ALA A 446 -13.83 59.71 2.10
CA ALA A 446 -13.54 60.88 1.29
C ALA A 446 -14.83 61.60 0.85
N PHE A 447 -14.86 62.91 1.03
CA PHE A 447 -15.99 63.77 0.70
C PHE A 447 -15.56 64.92 -0.21
N SER A 448 -16.46 65.41 -1.05
CA SER A 448 -16.21 66.62 -1.85
C SER A 448 -17.41 67.55 -1.92
N ARG A 449 -17.14 68.86 -1.94
CA ARG A 449 -18.18 69.88 -2.07
C ARG A 449 -17.64 71.22 -2.58
N THR A 450 -18.49 71.95 -3.32
CA THR A 450 -18.32 73.39 -3.56
C THR A 450 -19.13 74.19 -2.54
N VAL A 451 -18.47 75.13 -1.84
CA VAL A 451 -19.07 76.02 -0.84
C VAL A 451 -19.17 77.43 -1.40
N GLY A 452 -20.39 77.92 -1.63
CA GLY A 452 -20.68 79.25 -2.18
C GLY A 452 -21.74 80.02 -1.38
N GLY A 453 -21.64 79.95 -0.06
CA GLY A 453 -22.59 80.52 0.90
C GLY A 453 -22.31 80.02 2.32
N ASN A 454 -23.08 80.50 3.30
CA ASN A 454 -22.90 80.09 4.70
C ASN A 454 -23.29 78.61 4.89
N VAL A 455 -22.42 77.81 5.52
CA VAL A 455 -22.65 76.38 5.75
C VAL A 455 -22.21 76.00 7.16
N THR A 456 -23.05 75.22 7.86
CA THR A 456 -22.68 74.57 9.12
C THR A 456 -22.52 73.08 8.88
N PHE A 457 -21.29 72.57 9.03
CA PHE A 457 -21.01 71.15 8.87
C PHE A 457 -21.29 70.37 10.15
N SER A 458 -21.76 69.12 9.99
CA SER A 458 -21.97 68.15 11.06
C SER A 458 -21.44 66.77 10.67
N THR A 459 -21.24 65.88 11.64
CA THR A 459 -20.87 64.47 11.41
C THR A 459 -22.00 63.57 11.89
N THR A 460 -22.17 62.40 11.27
CA THR A 460 -23.07 61.33 11.74
C THR A 460 -22.43 59.96 11.54
N ASN A 461 -22.89 58.96 12.30
CA ASN A 461 -22.43 57.56 12.25
C ASN A 461 -20.91 57.38 12.42
N VAL A 462 -20.30 58.15 13.33
CA VAL A 462 -18.86 58.05 13.61
C VAL A 462 -18.57 56.72 14.34
N PRO A 463 -17.63 55.89 13.86
CA PRO A 463 -17.24 54.65 14.55
C PRO A 463 -16.73 54.92 15.98
N SER A 464 -17.23 54.18 16.97
CA SER A 464 -16.91 54.38 18.40
C SER A 464 -15.81 53.48 18.95
N SER A 465 -15.45 52.40 18.25
CA SER A 465 -14.49 51.36 18.70
C SER A 465 -13.19 51.32 17.88
N SER A 466 -12.95 52.31 17.01
CA SER A 466 -11.76 52.38 16.16
C SER A 466 -11.33 53.83 15.90
N SER A 467 -10.06 54.03 15.52
CA SER A 467 -9.62 55.31 14.97
C SER A 467 -10.29 55.54 13.63
N TYR A 468 -10.85 56.73 13.42
CA TYR A 468 -11.51 57.09 12.18
C TYR A 468 -10.97 58.41 11.65
N GLY A 469 -10.67 58.44 10.36
CA GLY A 469 -10.25 59.63 9.65
C GLY A 469 -10.96 59.76 8.32
N PHE A 470 -11.23 60.99 7.91
CA PHE A 470 -11.76 61.28 6.59
C PHE A 470 -11.13 62.54 6.00
N THR A 471 -11.13 62.60 4.68
CA THR A 471 -10.70 63.76 3.91
C THR A 471 -11.88 64.46 3.27
N PHE A 472 -11.82 65.78 3.19
CA PHE A 472 -12.82 66.64 2.58
C PHE A 472 -12.15 67.56 1.57
N LEU A 473 -12.40 67.31 0.29
CA LEU A 473 -11.96 68.16 -0.81
C LEU A 473 -13.00 69.26 -1.04
N MET A 474 -12.65 70.47 -0.63
CA MET A 474 -13.55 71.62 -0.65
C MET A 474 -13.11 72.63 -1.70
N THR A 475 -14.01 72.99 -2.62
CA THR A 475 -13.83 74.18 -3.46
C THR A 475 -14.56 75.35 -2.79
N TYR A 476 -13.83 76.36 -2.35
CA TYR A 476 -14.41 77.48 -1.60
C TYR A 476 -14.57 78.71 -2.50
N THR A 477 -15.78 79.23 -2.59
CA THR A 477 -16.13 80.40 -3.41
C THR A 477 -16.43 81.62 -2.53
N SER A 478 -17.30 81.48 -1.54
CA SER A 478 -17.70 82.55 -0.62
C SER A 478 -18.49 82.01 0.59
N GLY A 479 -18.70 82.85 1.61
CA GLY A 479 -19.55 82.56 2.77
C GLY A 479 -18.82 82.05 4.01
N THR A 480 -19.52 81.98 5.15
CA THR A 480 -18.93 81.53 6.43
C THR A 480 -19.08 80.02 6.61
N ILE A 481 -18.00 79.33 6.95
CA ILE A 481 -18.02 77.92 7.33
C ILE A 481 -18.04 77.81 8.85
N THR A 482 -19.07 77.17 9.39
CA THR A 482 -19.14 76.75 10.78
C THR A 482 -18.82 75.26 10.85
N TRP A 483 -17.75 74.91 11.55
CA TRP A 483 -17.37 73.52 11.74
C TRP A 483 -18.13 72.87 12.92
N PHE A 484 -18.20 71.54 12.91
CA PHE A 484 -18.80 70.77 14.02
C PHE A 484 -17.98 70.89 15.31
N SER A 485 -18.64 70.63 16.45
CA SER A 485 -18.02 70.75 17.77
C SER A 485 -16.90 69.72 17.99
N GLY A 486 -15.92 70.07 18.82
CA GLY A 486 -14.87 69.15 19.25
C GLY A 486 -13.61 69.14 18.37
N ILE A 487 -13.54 69.98 17.33
CA ILE A 487 -12.34 70.10 16.50
C ILE A 487 -11.28 70.93 17.20
N GLN A 488 -10.07 70.38 17.24
CA GLN A 488 -8.83 71.04 17.63
C GLN A 488 -8.00 71.30 16.37
N TRP A 489 -7.78 72.58 16.08
CA TRP A 489 -6.91 73.05 14.99
C TRP A 489 -5.48 73.25 15.50
N PRO A 490 -4.45 73.18 14.62
CA PRO A 490 -3.04 73.24 15.03
C PRO A 490 -2.68 74.47 15.87
N ASP A 491 -3.25 75.64 15.55
CA ASP A 491 -3.02 76.90 16.27
C ASP A 491 -4.23 77.33 17.12
N GLY A 492 -5.16 76.41 17.39
CA GLY A 492 -6.40 76.70 18.13
C GLY A 492 -7.43 77.55 17.38
N VAL A 493 -7.11 78.04 16.18
CA VAL A 493 -7.97 78.86 15.33
C VAL A 493 -8.34 78.09 14.05
N ALA A 494 -9.61 78.19 13.63
CA ALA A 494 -10.05 77.58 12.38
C ALA A 494 -9.34 78.21 11.17
N PRO A 495 -8.97 77.41 10.15
CA PRO A 495 -8.34 77.92 8.93
C PRO A 495 -9.21 78.96 8.21
N SER A 496 -8.57 80.00 7.68
CA SER A 496 -9.21 80.95 6.77
C SER A 496 -9.15 80.43 5.33
N PHE A 497 -10.20 80.68 4.56
CA PHE A 497 -10.32 80.24 3.17
C PHE A 497 -10.48 81.45 2.24
N SER A 498 -9.81 81.42 1.10
CA SER A 498 -9.91 82.45 0.06
C SER A 498 -10.75 81.95 -1.11
N GLY A 499 -11.63 82.80 -1.61
CA GLY A 499 -12.55 82.45 -2.71
C GLY A 499 -11.80 82.04 -3.98
N GLY A 500 -12.36 81.07 -4.70
CA GLY A 500 -11.80 80.54 -5.96
C GLY A 500 -10.73 79.47 -5.79
N LYS A 501 -10.49 78.99 -4.56
CA LYS A 501 -9.45 78.01 -4.26
C LYS A 501 -9.99 76.67 -3.76
N THR A 502 -9.21 75.63 -3.94
CA THR A 502 -9.51 74.28 -3.44
C THR A 502 -8.65 73.95 -2.24
N TYR A 503 -9.25 73.30 -1.27
CA TYR A 503 -8.64 72.93 0.01
C TYR A 503 -8.87 71.47 0.28
N LEU A 504 -7.82 70.78 0.71
CA LEU A 504 -7.94 69.46 1.31
C LEU A 504 -8.00 69.65 2.82
N VAL A 505 -9.15 69.35 3.41
CA VAL A 505 -9.36 69.37 4.85
C VAL A 505 -9.38 67.94 5.35
N MET A 506 -8.65 67.67 6.42
CA MET A 506 -8.50 66.34 7.00
C MET A 506 -9.00 66.38 8.44
N PHE A 507 -9.76 65.35 8.80
CA PHE A 507 -10.30 65.19 10.15
C PHE A 507 -9.98 63.80 10.66
N HIS A 508 -9.54 63.72 11.92
CA HIS A 508 -9.24 62.44 12.56
C HIS A 508 -9.76 62.40 14.01
N THR A 509 -10.32 61.28 14.43
CA THR A 509 -10.79 61.01 15.79
C THR A 509 -10.37 59.62 16.24
N VAL A 510 -10.21 59.45 17.55
CA VAL A 510 -9.94 58.15 18.20
C VAL A 510 -11.01 57.81 19.24
N ASN A 511 -12.04 58.64 19.39
CA ASN A 511 -12.98 58.58 20.51
C ASN A 511 -14.44 58.83 20.07
N GLY A 512 -14.86 58.20 18.96
CA GLY A 512 -16.24 58.25 18.49
C GLY A 512 -16.72 59.65 18.09
N GLY A 513 -15.80 60.55 17.74
CA GLY A 513 -16.11 61.92 17.33
C GLY A 513 -16.30 62.91 18.49
N THR A 514 -15.94 62.55 19.72
CA THR A 514 -15.93 63.49 20.86
C THR A 514 -14.84 64.55 20.71
N THR A 515 -13.69 64.16 20.17
CA THR A 515 -12.57 65.06 19.86
C THR A 515 -12.06 64.77 18.45
N TRP A 516 -11.85 65.83 17.69
CA TRP A 516 -11.36 65.78 16.32
C TRP A 516 -10.07 66.58 16.19
N ARG A 517 -9.11 66.05 15.43
CA ARG A 517 -7.93 66.79 14.97
C ARG A 517 -8.20 67.22 13.54
N GLY A 518 -8.24 68.52 13.31
CA GLY A 518 -8.45 69.11 12.00
C GLY A 518 -7.15 69.64 11.42
N ALA A 519 -6.95 69.49 10.12
CA ALA A 519 -5.91 70.19 9.38
C ALA A 519 -6.46 70.60 8.01
N ALA A 520 -6.04 71.74 7.48
CA ALA A 520 -6.39 72.16 6.13
C ALA A 520 -5.12 72.51 5.37
N ILE A 521 -5.07 72.07 4.12
CA ILE A 521 -4.00 72.39 3.19
C ILE A 521 -4.65 73.00 1.96
N GLN A 522 -4.12 74.13 1.50
CA GLN A 522 -4.50 74.68 0.20
C GLN A 522 -4.00 73.71 -0.88
N TYR A 523 -4.93 73.14 -1.61
CA TYR A 523 -4.67 72.23 -2.71
C TYR A 523 -4.91 73.02 -3.99
N ASP A 524 -3.89 73.75 -4.44
CA ASP A 524 -3.90 74.33 -5.77
C ASP A 524 -3.59 73.18 -6.74
N GLY A 525 -4.64 72.67 -7.40
CA GLY A 525 -4.50 71.76 -8.53
C GLY A 525 -4.04 72.51 -9.77
#